data_AF-A0A7C2VUF5-F1
#
_entry.id   AF-A0A7C2VUF5-F1
#
_cell.length_a   1.000
_cell.length_b   1.000
_cell.length_c   1.000
_cell.angle_alpha   90.00
_cell.angle_beta   90.00
_cell.angle_gamma   90.00
#
_symmetry.space_group_name_H-M   'P 1'
#
loop_
_entity.id
_entity.type
_entity.pdbx_description
1 polymer ?
#
loop_
_entity_poly.entity_id
_entity_poly.type
_entity_poly.pdbx_seq_one_letter_code
_entity_poly.pdbx_strand_id
1 'polypeptide(L)'
;MIEREIMKREDYRVVMEEGFTPFKRRPELEKEFVKYVMQYAELDTGAWLREMDVLALGHAVVEPPVDVISFLRSLNKFLLDVVEIPDTLVASCEATTDEMIATVDPQVQFMARGKGPKIVVYGSSRVASNIVSPRKFDLFWPHIKKIAGEIIRKGCVVLFHLDNDYTAVLDYFTEFPKGKT
;
A
#
# COMPACT_ATOMS: atom_id res chain seq x y z
N MET A 1 -6.22 -17.73 0.70
CA MET A 1 -5.98 -17.59 2.16
C MET A 1 -7.24 -16.97 2.75
N ILE A 2 -7.74 -17.46 3.89
CA ILE A 2 -8.87 -16.81 4.58
C ILE A 2 -8.27 -15.74 5.50
N GLU A 3 -8.71 -14.50 5.34
CA GLU A 3 -8.31 -13.36 6.20
C GLU A 3 -8.65 -13.66 7.66
N ARG A 4 -7.72 -13.38 8.58
CA ARG A 4 -7.89 -13.59 10.03
C ARG A 4 -7.31 -12.42 10.81
N GLU A 5 -7.87 -12.14 11.99
CA GLU A 5 -7.35 -11.13 12.92
C GLU A 5 -5.99 -11.60 13.49
N ILE A 6 -4.93 -10.86 13.15
CA ILE A 6 -3.57 -11.06 13.68
C ILE A 6 -3.16 -9.87 14.55
N MET A 7 -3.42 -8.65 14.08
CA MET A 7 -3.22 -7.41 14.84
C MET A 7 -4.39 -7.19 15.80
N LYS A 8 -4.08 -6.90 17.06
CA LYS A 8 -5.04 -6.51 18.09
C LYS A 8 -4.95 -5.02 18.40
N ARG A 9 -5.90 -4.48 19.16
CA ARG A 9 -5.90 -3.05 19.53
C ARG A 9 -4.65 -2.65 20.31
N GLU A 10 -4.15 -3.54 21.15
CA GLU A 10 -2.96 -3.30 21.96
C GLU A 10 -1.69 -3.14 21.10
N ASP A 11 -1.69 -3.72 19.90
CA ASP A 11 -0.58 -3.65 18.96
C ASP A 11 -0.48 -2.30 18.25
N TYR A 12 -1.57 -1.51 18.18
CA TYR A 12 -1.49 -0.15 17.65
C TYR A 12 -0.48 0.69 18.42
N ARG A 13 -0.38 0.50 19.74
CA ARG A 13 0.61 1.19 20.56
C ARG A 13 2.04 0.86 20.13
N VAL A 14 2.34 -0.40 19.86
CA VAL A 14 3.66 -0.82 19.37
C VAL A 14 3.96 -0.15 18.04
N VAL A 15 2.99 -0.12 17.11
CA VAL A 15 3.16 0.51 15.80
C VAL A 15 3.39 2.03 15.93
N MET A 16 2.65 2.71 16.80
CA MET A 16 2.79 4.15 17.03
C MET A 16 4.11 4.52 17.72
N GLU A 17 4.55 3.74 18.71
CA GLU A 17 5.72 4.06 19.54
C GLU A 17 7.03 3.60 18.89
N GLU A 18 7.02 2.44 18.23
CA GLU A 18 8.23 1.77 17.74
C GLU A 18 8.29 1.63 16.20
N GLY A 19 7.21 2.02 15.50
CA GLY A 19 7.05 1.80 14.06
C GLY A 19 6.46 0.43 13.73
N PHE A 20 6.21 0.19 12.45
CA PHE A 20 5.60 -1.04 11.96
C PHE A 20 6.58 -2.22 11.88
N THR A 21 7.88 -1.94 11.75
CA THR A 21 8.91 -2.97 11.58
C THR A 21 9.00 -3.94 12.77
N PRO A 22 9.02 -3.48 14.04
CA PRO A 22 8.97 -4.38 15.19
C PRO A 22 7.74 -5.28 15.19
N PHE A 23 6.58 -4.77 14.78
CA PHE A 23 5.36 -5.57 14.67
C PHE A 23 5.45 -6.64 13.58
N LYS A 24 5.86 -6.29 12.35
CA LYS A 24 5.93 -7.25 11.23
C LYS A 24 7.03 -8.31 11.39
N ARG A 25 8.06 -8.04 12.20
CA ARG A 25 9.15 -8.98 12.51
C ARG A 25 8.81 -10.00 13.61
N ARG A 26 7.57 -10.00 14.12
CA ARG A 26 7.11 -11.08 14.98
C ARG A 26 7.20 -12.41 14.22
N PRO A 27 7.71 -13.51 14.82
CA PRO A 27 7.99 -14.75 14.09
C PRO A 27 6.81 -15.34 13.31
N GLU A 28 5.59 -15.14 13.81
CA GLU A 28 4.34 -15.57 13.20
C GLU A 28 3.96 -14.76 11.93
N LEU A 29 4.43 -13.53 11.82
CA LEU A 29 4.17 -12.64 10.68
C LEU A 29 5.31 -12.66 9.67
N GLU A 30 6.56 -12.68 10.14
CA GLU A 30 7.74 -12.64 9.28
C GLU A 30 7.73 -13.80 8.27
N LYS A 31 7.33 -15.00 8.69
CA LYS A 31 7.20 -16.17 7.80
C LYS A 31 6.16 -15.96 6.69
N GLU A 32 5.03 -15.33 7.01
CA GLU A 32 3.97 -15.07 6.02
C GLU A 32 4.40 -13.97 5.04
N PHE A 33 5.03 -12.90 5.52
CA PHE A 33 5.59 -11.86 4.65
C PHE A 33 6.68 -12.39 3.72
N VAL A 34 7.61 -13.20 4.23
CA VAL A 34 8.64 -13.83 3.41
C VAL A 34 8.01 -14.75 2.37
N LYS A 35 7.03 -15.57 2.74
CA LYS A 35 6.32 -16.43 1.80
C LYS A 35 5.63 -15.64 0.70
N TYR A 36 4.97 -14.54 1.04
CA TYR A 36 4.32 -13.65 0.07
C TYR A 36 5.34 -13.07 -0.91
N VAL A 37 6.45 -12.51 -0.42
CA VAL A 37 7.52 -11.97 -1.28
C VAL A 37 8.13 -13.03 -2.20
N MET A 38 8.37 -14.24 -1.68
CA MET A 38 8.97 -15.33 -2.48
C MET A 38 8.05 -15.81 -3.61
N GLN A 39 6.72 -15.76 -3.46
CA GLN A 39 5.78 -16.13 -4.53
C GLN A 39 5.95 -15.27 -5.79
N TYR A 40 6.33 -14.01 -5.65
CA TYR A 40 6.56 -13.11 -6.79
C TYR A 40 7.99 -13.20 -7.34
N ALA A 41 8.94 -13.75 -6.58
CA ALA A 41 10.35 -13.86 -6.97
C ALA A 41 10.62 -15.01 -7.95
N GLU A 42 9.74 -16.02 -8.03
CA GLU A 42 9.93 -17.21 -8.87
C GLU A 42 9.71 -16.96 -10.38
N LEU A 43 9.16 -15.80 -10.76
CA LEU A 43 8.86 -15.47 -12.16
C LEU A 43 9.99 -14.63 -12.79
N ASP A 44 10.73 -15.19 -13.75
CA ASP A 44 11.67 -14.42 -14.60
C ASP A 44 10.89 -13.57 -15.62
N THR A 45 10.27 -12.51 -15.11
CA THR A 45 9.60 -11.49 -15.92
C THR A 45 10.58 -10.72 -16.81
N GLY A 46 11.88 -10.73 -16.49
CA GLY A 46 12.90 -10.03 -17.25
C GLY A 46 13.15 -10.66 -18.63
N ALA A 47 13.17 -11.99 -18.73
CA ALA A 47 13.27 -12.68 -20.02
C ALA A 47 12.04 -12.41 -20.90
N TRP A 48 10.84 -12.54 -20.32
CA TRP A 48 9.58 -12.30 -21.03
C TRP A 48 9.49 -10.87 -21.58
N LEU A 49 9.89 -9.86 -20.79
CA LEU A 49 9.89 -8.46 -21.22
C LEU A 49 10.90 -8.17 -22.36
N ARG A 50 11.99 -8.92 -22.44
CA ARG A 50 12.95 -8.80 -23.56
C ARG A 50 12.41 -9.38 -24.86
N GLU A 51 11.59 -10.43 -24.76
CA GLU A 51 11.07 -11.17 -25.92
C GLU A 51 9.79 -10.54 -26.50
N MET A 52 8.91 -10.02 -25.64
CA MET A 52 7.53 -9.71 -26.04
C MET A 52 7.28 -8.28 -26.56
N ASP A 53 8.30 -7.40 -26.60
CA ASP A 53 8.20 -5.98 -27.01
C ASP A 53 6.94 -5.24 -26.47
N VAL A 54 6.56 -5.56 -25.24
CA VAL A 54 5.42 -4.95 -24.52
C VAL A 54 5.89 -4.33 -23.22
N LEU A 55 5.22 -3.24 -22.83
CA LEU A 55 5.44 -2.62 -21.53
C LEU A 55 4.82 -3.48 -20.43
N ALA A 56 5.52 -3.61 -19.30
CA ALA A 56 4.95 -4.23 -18.11
C ALA A 56 3.81 -3.37 -17.56
N LEU A 57 2.74 -4.01 -17.09
CA LEU A 57 1.63 -3.35 -16.38
C LEU A 57 2.13 -2.59 -15.15
N GLY A 58 3.08 -3.19 -14.44
CA GLY A 58 3.66 -2.67 -13.23
C GLY A 58 5.01 -3.32 -12.98
N HIS A 59 5.92 -2.58 -12.38
CA HIS A 59 7.28 -3.02 -12.12
C HIS A 59 7.61 -3.03 -10.62
N ALA A 60 6.75 -2.41 -9.82
CA ALA A 60 6.80 -2.38 -8.37
C ALA A 60 5.36 -2.33 -7.85
N VAL A 61 5.16 -2.76 -6.61
CA VAL A 61 3.89 -2.71 -5.90
C VAL A 61 4.09 -2.07 -4.53
N VAL A 62 3.11 -1.31 -4.11
CA VAL A 62 2.98 -0.84 -2.73
C VAL A 62 1.51 -0.72 -2.37
N GLU A 63 1.17 -0.99 -1.12
CA GLU A 63 -0.16 -0.79 -0.55
C GLU A 63 -0.10 0.33 0.50
N PRO A 64 -1.20 1.08 0.72
CA PRO A 64 -1.21 2.10 1.75
C PRO A 64 -1.22 1.43 3.13
N PRO A 65 -0.67 2.09 4.17
CA PRO A 65 -0.71 1.61 5.54
C PRO A 65 -2.09 1.14 5.99
N VAL A 66 -3.15 1.84 5.60
CA VAL A 66 -4.52 1.49 5.97
C VAL A 66 -4.94 0.12 5.45
N ASP A 67 -4.51 -0.26 4.24
CA ASP A 67 -4.80 -1.57 3.66
C ASP A 67 -4.04 -2.67 4.41
N VAL A 68 -2.73 -2.46 4.62
CA VAL A 68 -1.86 -3.40 5.36
C VAL A 68 -2.41 -3.65 6.76
N ILE A 69 -2.75 -2.57 7.49
CA ILE A 69 -3.33 -2.66 8.83
C ILE A 69 -4.69 -3.35 8.78
N SER A 70 -5.55 -3.06 7.79
CA SER A 70 -6.85 -3.71 7.65
C SER A 70 -6.72 -5.21 7.46
N PHE A 71 -5.82 -5.68 6.59
CA PHE A 71 -5.56 -7.11 6.39
C PHE A 71 -5.07 -7.82 7.65
N LEU A 72 -4.23 -7.13 8.44
CA LEU A 72 -3.72 -7.67 9.70
C LEU A 72 -4.77 -7.63 10.81
N ARG A 73 -5.61 -6.60 10.85
CA ARG A 73 -6.66 -6.39 11.85
C ARG A 73 -7.92 -7.23 11.57
N SER A 74 -8.10 -7.68 10.33
CA SER A 74 -9.34 -8.15 9.70
C SER A 74 -10.33 -7.03 9.38
N LEU A 75 -11.03 -7.14 8.23
CA LEU A 75 -12.01 -6.15 7.76
C LEU A 75 -13.00 -5.71 8.84
N ASN A 76 -13.66 -6.66 9.47
CA ASN A 76 -14.75 -6.37 10.41
C ASN A 76 -14.25 -5.58 11.61
N LYS A 77 -13.09 -5.96 12.15
CA LYS A 77 -12.48 -5.27 13.29
C LYS A 77 -11.94 -3.90 12.89
N PHE A 78 -11.29 -3.82 11.72
CA PHE A 78 -10.84 -2.57 11.14
C PHE A 78 -12.00 -1.58 11.00
N LEU A 79 -13.13 -1.96 10.42
CA LEU A 79 -14.28 -1.06 10.25
C LEU A 79 -14.85 -0.57 11.58
N LEU A 80 -14.86 -1.42 12.62
CA LEU A 80 -15.20 -0.98 13.97
C LEU A 80 -14.18 0.06 14.48
N ASP A 81 -12.89 -0.15 14.26
CA ASP A 81 -11.83 0.77 14.69
C ASP A 81 -11.88 2.11 13.93
N VAL A 82 -12.29 2.13 12.66
CA VAL A 82 -12.56 3.37 11.89
C VAL A 82 -13.64 4.22 12.57
N VAL A 83 -14.59 3.59 13.27
CA VAL A 83 -15.68 4.28 13.99
C VAL A 83 -15.29 4.61 15.42
N GLU A 84 -14.74 3.64 16.15
CA GLU A 84 -14.51 3.73 17.61
C GLU A 84 -13.21 4.42 17.99
N ILE A 85 -12.13 4.19 17.24
CA ILE A 85 -10.77 4.69 17.56
C ILE A 85 -10.03 5.26 16.31
N PRO A 86 -10.68 6.14 15.51
CA PRO A 86 -10.10 6.63 14.26
C PRO A 86 -8.73 7.29 14.43
N ASP A 87 -8.53 8.05 15.51
CA ASP A 87 -7.28 8.79 15.74
C ASP A 87 -6.11 7.82 15.98
N THR A 88 -6.33 6.75 16.75
CA THR A 88 -5.33 5.69 16.98
C THR A 88 -4.99 4.95 15.68
N LEU A 89 -6.01 4.66 14.87
CA LEU A 89 -5.81 4.02 13.56
C LEU A 89 -5.01 4.91 12.60
N VAL A 90 -5.33 6.21 12.54
CA VAL A 90 -4.60 7.19 11.70
C VAL A 90 -3.16 7.33 12.16
N ALA A 91 -2.91 7.50 13.45
CA ALA A 91 -1.56 7.59 13.99
C ALA A 91 -0.72 6.32 13.68
N SER A 92 -1.35 5.15 13.71
CA SER A 92 -0.69 3.91 13.30
C SER A 92 -0.37 3.87 11.80
N CYS A 93 -1.27 4.41 10.95
CA CYS A 93 -1.00 4.56 9.51
C CYS A 93 0.18 5.51 9.26
N GLU A 94 0.23 6.63 9.97
CA GLU A 94 1.31 7.62 9.88
C GLU A 94 2.66 7.01 10.25
N ALA A 95 2.73 6.32 11.39
CA ALA A 95 3.94 5.61 11.84
C ALA A 95 4.41 4.52 10.87
N THR A 96 3.50 3.98 10.05
CA THR A 96 3.81 2.94 9.05
C THR A 96 4.17 3.52 7.68
N THR A 97 3.86 4.80 7.41
CA THR A 97 3.92 5.37 6.06
C THR A 97 5.33 5.40 5.49
N ASP A 98 6.31 5.83 6.28
CA ASP A 98 7.70 5.94 5.81
C ASP A 98 8.32 4.57 5.56
N GLU A 99 7.88 3.54 6.30
CA GLU A 99 8.27 2.16 6.02
C GLU A 99 7.69 1.66 4.69
N MET A 100 6.44 2.02 4.35
CA MET A 100 5.87 1.69 3.05
C MET A 100 6.60 2.40 1.92
N ILE A 101 6.99 3.67 2.11
CA ILE A 101 7.81 4.39 1.12
C ILE A 101 9.17 3.70 0.94
N ALA A 102 9.79 3.21 2.01
CA ALA A 102 11.08 2.53 1.96
C ALA A 102 11.03 1.20 1.17
N THR A 103 9.86 0.54 1.06
CA THR A 103 9.74 -0.67 0.23
C THR A 103 9.82 -0.38 -1.27
N VAL A 104 9.52 0.86 -1.68
CA VAL A 104 9.54 1.27 -3.09
C VAL A 104 10.98 1.37 -3.62
N ASP A 105 11.94 1.80 -2.80
CA ASP A 105 13.32 2.04 -3.21
C ASP A 105 14.03 0.83 -3.83
N PRO A 106 14.10 -0.34 -3.17
CA PRO A 106 14.75 -1.51 -3.76
C PRO A 106 14.04 -1.98 -5.04
N GLN A 107 12.71 -1.84 -5.10
CA GLN A 107 11.95 -2.17 -6.30
C GLN A 107 12.33 -1.24 -7.46
N VAL A 108 12.38 0.08 -7.23
CA VAL A 108 12.79 1.09 -8.23
C VAL A 108 14.22 0.89 -8.71
N GLN A 109 15.14 0.51 -7.82
CA GLN A 109 16.52 0.20 -8.20
C GLN A 109 16.58 -1.02 -9.12
N PHE A 110 15.79 -2.05 -8.85
CA PHE A 110 15.69 -3.23 -9.72
C PHE A 110 15.17 -2.84 -11.12
N MET A 111 14.23 -1.90 -11.21
CA MET A 111 13.69 -1.38 -12.47
C MET A 111 14.68 -0.55 -13.29
N ALA A 112 15.74 0.00 -12.71
CA ALA A 112 16.58 1.01 -13.34
C ALA A 112 17.25 0.55 -14.66
N ARG A 113 17.26 -0.77 -14.92
CA ARG A 113 17.81 -1.39 -16.13
C ARG A 113 16.79 -1.53 -17.28
N GLY A 114 15.51 -1.30 -17.01
CA GLY A 114 14.43 -1.39 -18.00
C GLY A 114 14.34 -0.14 -18.88
N LYS A 115 13.84 -0.31 -20.11
CA LYS A 115 13.46 0.81 -20.99
C LYS A 115 12.01 1.21 -20.71
N GLY A 116 11.68 2.49 -20.86
CA GLY A 116 10.31 3.00 -20.72
C GLY A 116 9.99 3.59 -19.34
N PRO A 117 8.72 3.96 -19.11
CA PRO A 117 8.28 4.53 -17.84
C PRO A 117 8.34 3.49 -16.72
N LYS A 118 8.78 3.92 -15.54
CA LYS A 118 8.80 3.09 -14.32
C LYS A 118 7.46 3.21 -13.64
N ILE A 119 6.65 2.15 -13.73
CA ILE A 119 5.28 2.12 -13.21
C ILE A 119 5.27 1.42 -11.86
N VAL A 120 4.80 2.12 -10.83
CA VAL A 120 4.53 1.55 -9.50
C VAL A 120 3.03 1.37 -9.37
N VAL A 121 2.58 0.13 -9.19
CA VAL A 121 1.19 -0.19 -8.89
C VAL A 121 0.93 0.18 -7.44
N TYR A 122 0.01 1.12 -7.22
CA TYR A 122 -0.39 1.53 -5.88
C TYR A 122 -1.80 1.00 -5.62
N GLY A 123 -1.87 -0.14 -4.93
CA GLY A 123 -3.12 -0.86 -4.69
C GLY A 123 -3.88 -0.34 -3.47
N SER A 124 -5.18 -0.06 -3.59
CA SER A 124 -6.05 0.25 -2.46
C SER A 124 -7.42 -0.41 -2.58
N SER A 125 -7.79 -1.15 -1.55
CA SER A 125 -8.92 -2.07 -1.55
C SER A 125 -9.84 -1.94 -0.33
N ARG A 126 -9.42 -1.20 0.71
CA ARG A 126 -10.07 -1.23 2.04
C ARG A 126 -10.82 0.03 2.39
N VAL A 127 -10.64 1.09 1.62
CA VAL A 127 -11.18 2.43 1.91
C VAL A 127 -11.99 3.01 0.76
N ALA A 128 -12.48 2.15 -0.14
CA ALA A 128 -13.42 2.55 -1.18
C ALA A 128 -14.67 3.23 -0.59
N SER A 129 -15.28 4.13 -1.35
CA SER A 129 -16.38 4.96 -0.89
C SER A 129 -17.68 4.18 -0.59
N ASN A 130 -17.79 2.96 -1.10
CA ASN A 130 -18.84 2.01 -0.75
C ASN A 130 -18.53 1.15 0.50
N ILE A 131 -17.32 1.27 1.07
CA ILE A 131 -16.88 0.60 2.30
C ILE A 131 -16.82 1.59 3.47
N VAL A 132 -16.22 2.76 3.24
CA VAL A 132 -16.15 3.86 4.21
C VAL A 132 -16.76 5.12 3.60
N SER A 133 -17.45 5.93 4.40
CA SER A 133 -18.01 7.20 3.91
C SER A 133 -16.91 8.13 3.39
N PRO A 134 -17.20 9.06 2.44
CA PRO A 134 -16.22 10.04 1.98
C PRO A 134 -15.53 10.80 3.13
N ARG A 135 -16.28 11.23 4.15
CA ARG A 135 -15.71 11.89 5.34
C ARG A 135 -14.67 11.03 6.10
N LYS A 136 -14.79 9.71 6.06
CA LYS A 136 -13.84 8.77 6.67
C LYS A 136 -12.67 8.49 5.73
N PHE A 137 -12.87 8.55 4.42
CA PHE A 137 -11.77 8.50 3.45
C PHE A 137 -10.77 9.64 3.66
N ASP A 138 -11.24 10.84 4.01
CA ASP A 138 -10.41 12.01 4.34
C ASP A 138 -9.34 11.70 5.42
N LEU A 139 -9.61 10.77 6.33
CA LEU A 139 -8.66 10.35 7.36
C LEU A 139 -7.44 9.62 6.78
N PHE A 140 -7.61 8.95 5.64
CA PHE A 140 -6.59 8.10 5.04
C PHE A 140 -5.92 8.75 3.83
N TRP A 141 -6.58 9.72 3.18
CA TRP A 141 -6.02 10.42 2.03
C TRP A 141 -4.61 11.00 2.26
N PRO A 142 -4.27 11.64 3.40
CA PRO A 142 -2.96 12.26 3.58
C PRO A 142 -1.78 11.31 3.38
N HIS A 143 -1.85 10.09 3.91
CA HIS A 143 -0.76 9.12 3.73
C HIS A 143 -0.77 8.47 2.35
N ILE A 144 -1.95 8.27 1.74
CA ILE A 144 -2.08 7.82 0.35
C ILE A 144 -1.38 8.84 -0.57
N LYS A 145 -1.72 10.11 -0.41
CA LYS A 145 -1.12 11.21 -1.16
C LYS A 145 0.38 11.31 -0.94
N LYS A 146 0.87 11.14 0.30
CA LYS A 146 2.31 11.18 0.62
C LYS A 146 3.08 10.10 -0.14
N ILE A 147 2.60 8.85 -0.12
CA ILE A 147 3.26 7.74 -0.82
C ILE A 147 3.26 7.96 -2.33
N ALA A 148 2.12 8.33 -2.91
CA ALA A 148 2.03 8.64 -4.34
C ALA A 148 2.98 9.79 -4.74
N GLY A 149 3.03 10.86 -3.94
CA GLY A 149 3.95 11.98 -4.15
C GLY A 149 5.41 11.54 -4.14
N GLU A 150 5.80 10.66 -3.22
CA GLU A 150 7.16 10.12 -3.16
C GLU A 150 7.52 9.22 -4.34
N ILE A 151 6.59 8.40 -4.82
CA ILE A 151 6.76 7.62 -6.05
C ILE A 151 7.03 8.55 -7.24
N ILE A 152 6.21 9.61 -7.39
CA ILE A 152 6.35 10.60 -8.47
C ILE A 152 7.69 11.33 -8.35
N ARG A 153 8.10 11.72 -7.13
CA ARG A 153 9.38 12.39 -6.86
C ARG A 153 10.58 11.53 -7.26
N LYS A 154 10.46 10.20 -7.16
CA LYS A 154 11.47 9.22 -7.62
C LYS A 154 11.49 9.05 -9.15
N GLY A 155 10.69 9.82 -9.89
CA GLY A 155 10.62 9.78 -11.36
C GLY A 155 9.78 8.64 -11.92
N CYS A 156 8.95 8.01 -11.08
CA CYS A 156 8.04 6.94 -11.48
C CYS A 156 6.65 7.50 -11.82
N VAL A 157 5.84 6.66 -12.46
CA VAL A 157 4.40 6.86 -12.67
C VAL A 157 3.67 5.99 -11.65
N VAL A 158 2.68 6.57 -10.97
CA VAL A 158 1.79 5.82 -10.08
C VAL A 158 0.68 5.23 -10.94
N LEU A 159 0.45 3.93 -10.86
CA LEU A 159 -0.75 3.30 -11.38
C LEU A 159 -1.65 2.98 -10.18
N PHE A 160 -2.65 3.83 -9.93
CA PHE A 160 -3.62 3.55 -8.89
C PHE A 160 -4.47 2.33 -9.28
N HIS A 161 -4.37 1.27 -8.48
CA HIS A 161 -5.18 0.08 -8.61
C HIS A 161 -6.22 0.09 -7.49
N LEU A 162 -7.43 0.54 -7.83
CA LEU A 162 -8.50 0.82 -6.88
C LEU A 162 -9.56 -0.27 -6.96
N ASP A 163 -9.71 -1.06 -5.91
CA ASP A 163 -10.74 -2.10 -5.85
C ASP A 163 -12.05 -1.53 -5.28
N ASN A 164 -13.17 -1.87 -5.91
CA ASN A 164 -14.53 -1.38 -5.59
C ASN A 164 -14.82 0.05 -6.13
N ASP A 165 -15.71 0.78 -5.45
CA ASP A 165 -16.26 2.05 -5.93
C ASP A 165 -15.62 3.24 -5.22
N TYR A 166 -14.83 4.01 -5.96
CA TYR A 166 -14.21 5.26 -5.51
C TYR A 166 -14.87 6.51 -6.12
N THR A 167 -16.00 6.37 -6.83
CA THR A 167 -16.63 7.45 -7.61
C THR A 167 -16.81 8.73 -6.79
N ALA A 168 -17.25 8.61 -5.52
CA ALA A 168 -17.50 9.75 -4.65
C ALA A 168 -16.24 10.48 -4.16
N VAL A 169 -15.05 9.93 -4.41
CA VAL A 169 -13.75 10.46 -3.96
C VAL A 169 -12.73 10.57 -5.09
N LEU A 170 -13.13 10.46 -6.36
CA LEU A 170 -12.22 10.52 -7.51
C LEU A 170 -11.48 11.87 -7.63
N ASP A 171 -12.10 12.96 -7.16
CA ASP A 171 -11.52 14.30 -7.25
C ASP A 171 -10.16 14.41 -6.53
N TYR A 172 -9.96 13.64 -5.46
CA TYR A 172 -8.69 13.56 -4.74
C TYR A 172 -7.52 13.18 -5.66
N PHE A 173 -7.74 12.26 -6.60
CA PHE A 173 -6.70 11.79 -7.52
C PHE A 173 -6.33 12.84 -8.59
N THR A 174 -7.11 13.90 -8.75
CA THR A 174 -6.79 15.02 -9.64
C THR A 174 -5.74 15.98 -9.05
N GLU A 175 -5.40 15.82 -7.77
CA GLU A 175 -4.37 16.62 -7.09
C GLU A 175 -2.96 16.35 -7.61
N PHE A 176 -2.74 15.25 -8.35
CA PHE A 176 -1.43 14.89 -8.87
C PHE A 176 -1.15 15.50 -10.26
N PRO A 177 0.12 15.71 -10.63
CA PRO A 177 0.46 16.24 -11.95
C PRO A 177 -0.03 15.33 -13.08
N LYS A 178 -0.56 15.94 -14.14
CA LYS A 178 -1.05 15.23 -15.33
C LYS A 178 0.03 14.30 -15.91
N GLY A 179 -0.34 13.05 -16.16
CA GLY A 179 0.56 12.02 -16.72
C GLY A 179 1.54 11.42 -15.71
N LYS A 180 1.35 11.66 -14.41
CA LYS A 180 2.10 11.02 -13.33
C LYS A 180 1.27 9.99 -12.55
N THR A 181 -0.03 9.96 -12.79
CA THR A 181 -1.04 9.07 -12.23
C THR A 181 -2.03 8.67 -13.29
#